data_AF-J9GRU4-F1
#
_entry.id   AF-J9GRU4-F1
#
_cell.length_a   1.000
_cell.length_b   1.000
_cell.length_c   1.000
_cell.angle_alpha   90.00
_cell.angle_beta   90.00
_cell.angle_gamma   90.00
#
_symmetry.space_group_name_H-M   'P 1'
#
loop_
_entity.id
_entity.type
_entity.pdbx_description
1 polymer ?
#
loop_
_entity_poly.entity_id
_entity_poly.type
_entity_poly.pdbx_seq_one_letter_code
_entity_poly.pdbx_strand_id
1 'polypeptide(L)' 'MASLSYLKSHAAFVGMKQDRFRILLPNGTPDYFTEVKDGKIFRRIKANRLKAMCFDYLLLKEMFGLDLET' A
#
# COMPACT_ATOMS: atom_id res chain seq x y z
N MET A 1 23.43 7.90 5.37
CA MET A 1 22.78 7.31 4.18
C MET A 1 21.95 6.12 4.64
N ALA A 2 20.63 6.12 4.43
CA ALA A 2 19.81 4.96 4.76
C ALA A 2 20.17 3.82 3.81
N SER A 3 20.59 2.67 4.34
CA SER A 3 20.82 1.46 3.54
C SER A 3 19.52 1.05 2.87
N LEU A 4 19.50 1.03 1.53
CA LEU A 4 18.33 0.63 0.77
C LEU A 4 18.17 -0.89 0.96
N SER A 5 17.01 -1.34 1.46
CA SER A 5 16.75 -2.78 1.63
C SER A 5 16.89 -3.52 0.30
N TYR A 6 17.42 -4.75 0.30
CA TYR A 6 17.64 -5.60 -0.89
C TYR A 6 16.51 -5.56 -1.93
N LEU A 7 15.26 -5.67 -1.47
CA LEU A 7 14.08 -5.65 -2.34
C LEU A 7 13.84 -4.28 -3.00
N LYS A 8 14.20 -3.18 -2.35
CA LYS A 8 14.05 -1.81 -2.89
C LYS A 8 15.19 -1.41 -3.83
N SER A 9 16.34 -2.09 -3.75
CA SER A 9 17.45 -1.91 -4.69
C SER A 9 17.33 -2.77 -5.94
N HIS A 10 16.34 -3.67 -6.02
CA HIS A 10 16.15 -4.53 -7.17
C HIS A 10 15.73 -3.72 -8.42
N ALA A 11 16.26 -4.03 -9.60
CA ALA A 11 15.97 -3.30 -10.84
C ALA A 11 14.48 -3.32 -11.22
N ALA A 12 13.79 -4.42 -10.90
CA ALA A 12 12.35 -4.54 -11.08
C ALA A 12 11.51 -3.75 -10.07
N PHE A 13 12.09 -3.11 -9.05
CA PHE A 13 11.31 -2.35 -8.06
C PHE A 13 10.75 -1.06 -8.69
N VAL A 14 9.43 -0.96 -8.79
CA VAL A 14 8.72 0.19 -9.39
C VAL A 14 8.28 1.20 -8.33
N GLY A 15 8.30 0.81 -7.05
CA GLY A 15 7.97 1.69 -5.94
C GLY A 15 7.02 1.06 -4.93
N MET A 16 6.50 1.90 -4.04
CA MET A 16 5.47 1.49 -3.09
C MET A 16 4.10 1.90 -3.62
N LYS A 17 3.19 0.95 -3.84
CA LYS A 17 1.78 1.27 -4.06
C LYS A 17 1.07 1.28 -2.72
N GLN A 18 0.54 2.45 -2.37
CA GLN A 18 -0.36 2.56 -1.24
C GLN A 18 -1.77 2.29 -1.74
N ASP A 19 -2.32 1.14 -1.41
CA ASP A 19 -3.75 0.95 -1.57
C ASP A 19 -4.47 1.57 -0.36
N ARG A 20 -5.58 2.27 -0.61
CA ARG A 20 -6.39 2.90 0.42
C ARG A 20 -7.76 2.27 0.41
N PHE A 21 -7.88 1.13 1.08
CA PHE A 21 -9.18 0.54 1.34
C PHE A 21 -9.91 1.38 2.39
N ARG A 22 -11.05 1.95 2.00
CA ARG A 22 -12.00 2.54 2.96
C ARG A 22 -12.64 1.40 3.72
N ILE A 23 -12.54 1.45 5.03
CA ILE A 23 -13.24 0.49 5.88
C ILE A 23 -14.71 0.92 5.89
N LEU A 24 -15.59 0.00 5.57
CA LEU A 24 -17.03 0.20 5.59
C LEU A 24 -17.62 -0.48 6.82
N LEU A 25 -18.70 0.09 7.34
CA LEU A 25 -19.58 -0.56 8.30
C LEU A 25 -20.39 -1.68 7.61
N PRO A 26 -21.03 -2.58 8.37
CA PRO A 26 -21.87 -3.65 7.78
C PRO A 26 -22.98 -3.16 6.86
N ASN A 27 -23.43 -1.92 7.04
CA ASN A 27 -24.44 -1.27 6.19
C ASN A 27 -23.86 -0.64 4.89
N GLY A 28 -22.56 -0.83 4.62
CA GLY A 28 -21.87 -0.32 3.43
C GLY A 28 -21.45 1.15 3.50
N THR A 29 -21.72 1.86 4.59
CA THR A 29 -21.29 3.26 4.76
C THR A 29 -19.85 3.34 5.27
N PRO A 30 -19.06 4.38 4.93
CA PRO A 30 -17.69 4.51 5.44
C PRO A 30 -17.65 4.58 6.96
N ASP A 31 -16.74 3.81 7.57
CA ASP A 31 -16.46 3.91 9.00
C ASP A 31 -15.57 5.14 9.24
N TYR A 32 -15.92 5.94 10.26
CA TYR A 32 -15.21 7.16 10.62
C TYR A 32 -14.65 7.08 12.02
N PHE A 33 -13.54 7.76 12.25
CA PHE A 33 -13.00 8.02 13.58
C PHE A 33 -12.81 9.52 13.77
N THR A 34 -12.82 9.93 15.04
CA THR A 34 -12.61 11.31 15.45
C THR A 34 -11.20 11.46 15.99
N GLU A 35 -10.46 12.42 15.48
CA GLU A 35 -9.10 12.76 15.91
C GLU A 35 -9.10 14.21 16.42
N VAL A 36 -8.55 14.43 17.61
CA VAL A 36 -8.32 15.79 18.12
C VAL A 36 -6.89 16.16 17.80
N LYS A 37 -6.71 17.24 17.03
CA LYS A 37 -5.39 17.77 16.67
C LYS A 37 -5.41 19.28 16.83
N ASP A 38 -4.44 19.81 17.58
CA ASP A 38 -4.31 21.25 17.86
C ASP A 38 -5.62 21.88 18.40
N GLY A 39 -6.32 21.16 19.30
CA GLY A 39 -7.60 21.58 19.88
C GLY A 39 -8.79 21.52 18.92
N LYS A 40 -8.59 21.14 17.65
CA LYS A 40 -9.65 20.97 16.65
C LYS A 40 -10.04 19.51 16.50
N ILE A 41 -11.33 19.28 16.32
CA ILE A 41 -11.90 17.95 16.12
C ILE A 41 -11.99 17.69 14.61
N PHE A 42 -11.33 16.63 14.14
CA PHE A 42 -11.36 16.18 12.75
C PHE A 42 -12.05 14.82 12.64
N ARG A 43 -13.00 14.71 11.73
CA ARG A 43 -13.63 13.44 11.36
C ARG A 43 -12.90 12.85 10.15
N ARG A 44 -12.32 11.66 10.29
CA ARG A 44 -11.57 10.98 9.24
C ARG A 44 -12.18 9.61 8.94
N ILE A 45 -12.13 9.20 7.68
CA ILE A 45 -12.52 7.85 7.27
C ILE A 45 -11.45 6.87 7.76
N LYS A 46 -11.85 5.79 8.41
CA LYS A 46 -10.96 4.68 8.72
C LYS A 46 -10.51 4.04 7.41
N ALA A 47 -9.20 3.94 7.24
CA ALA A 47 -8.60 3.33 6.06
C ALA A 47 -7.42 2.47 6.48
N ASN A 48 -7.32 1.28 5.89
CA ASN A 48 -6.10 0.50 6.00
C ASN A 48 -5.06 1.07 5.01
N ARG A 49 -3.85 1.35 5.50
CA ARG A 49 -2.76 1.96 4.71
C ARG A 49 -1.63 0.98 4.51
N LEU A 50 -1.95 -0.22 4.03
CA LEU A 50 -0.91 -1.17 3.64
C LEU A 50 -0.19 -0.61 2.41
N LYS A 51 1.13 -0.56 2.51
CA LYS A 51 1.98 -0.27 1.37
C LYS A 51 2.47 -1.60 0.83
N ALA A 52 2.07 -1.91 -0.40
CA ALA A 52 2.66 -3.02 -1.14
C ALA A 52 3.93 -2.54 -1.83
N MET A 53 4.96 -3.38 -1.86
CA MET A 53 6.06 -3.19 -2.79
C MET A 53 5.59 -3.65 -4.16
N CYS A 54 5.83 -2.83 -5.17
CA CYS A 54 5.45 -3.14 -6.55
C CYS A 54 6.70 -3.41 -7.37
N PHE A 55 6.59 -4.45 -8.18
CA PHE A 55 7.66 -4.90 -9.05
C PHE A 55 7.13 -5.06 -10.48
N ASP A 56 8.01 -4.85 -11.45
CA ASP A 56 7.74 -5.12 -12.85
C ASP A 56 7.66 -6.65 -13.06
N TYR A 57 6.45 -7.13 -13.35
CA TYR A 57 6.22 -8.55 -13.56
C TYR A 57 6.97 -9.09 -14.77
N LEU A 58 7.03 -8.37 -15.89
CA LEU A 58 7.68 -8.86 -17.10
C LEU A 58 9.17 -9.04 -16.88
N LEU A 59 9.80 -8.10 -16.18
CA LEU A 59 11.21 -8.20 -15.82
C LEU A 59 11.47 -9.37 -14.85
N LEU A 60 10.60 -9.58 -13.87
CA LEU A 60 10.72 -10.73 -12.96
C LEU A 60 10.48 -12.07 -13.67
N LYS A 61 9.55 -12.11 -14.63
CA LYS A 61 9.27 -13.29 -15.47
C LYS A 61 10.49 -13.64 -16.32
N GLU A 62 11.13 -12.66 -16.94
CA GLU A 62 12.35 -12.86 -17.72
C GLU A 62 13.55 -13.30 -16.85
N MET A 63 13.78 -12.63 -15.71
CA MET A 63 14.95 -12.90 -14.86
C MET A 63 14.85 -14.21 -14.07
N PHE A 64 13.66 -14.57 -13.60
CA PHE A 64 13.46 -15.67 -12.64
C PHE A 64 12.52 -16.77 -13.15
N GLY A 65 12.00 -16.66 -14.38
CA GLY A 65 11.00 -17.61 -14.90
C GLY A 65 9.68 -17.57 -14.14
N LEU A 66 9.34 -16.43 -13.55
CA LEU A 66 8.17 -16.26 -12.69
C LEU A 66 6.88 -16.27 -13.52
N ASP A 67 5.93 -17.14 -13.19
CA ASP A 67 4.63 -17.22 -13.86
C ASP A 67 3.48 -17.01 -12.87
N LEU A 68 2.65 -15.99 -13.15
CA LEU A 68 1.48 -15.65 -12.34
C LEU A 68 0.16 -16.10 -12.99
N GLU A 69 0.21 -16.55 -14.23
CA GLU A 69 -0.94 -17.12 -14.93
C GLU A 69 -1.06 -18.58 -14.50
N THR A 70 -2.21 -18.95 -13.91
CA THR A 70 -2.53 -20.32 -13.46
C THR A 70 -3.70 -20.86 -14.27
#